data_AF-A0A3B8ICG3-F1
#
_entry.id   AF-A0A3B8ICG3-F1
#
_cell.length_a   1.000
_cell.length_b   1.000
_cell.length_c   1.000
_cell.angle_alpha   90.00
_cell.angle_beta   90.00
_cell.angle_gamma   90.00
#
_symmetry.space_group_name_H-M   'P 1'
#
loop_
_entity.id
_entity.type
_entity.pdbx_description
1 polymer ?
#
loop_
_entity_poly.entity_id
_entity_poly.type
_entity_poly.pdbx_seq_one_letter_code
_entity_poly.pdbx_strand_id
1 'polypeptide(L)'
;EPRTQGYKYIGKPVARVDLSDKVFGAPIYGLDAEVPNILHAAIIRPSAVGATFKSADTAKAEGMPGVVKVVQMDDWVGVVAQSYPEALAAKSAIRVEWDVPQEWTEENLREVLQVGKGDDLLQQKKGSALSDDDEQAVRMEFRSPLGAHAQLEP
;
A
#
# COMPACT_ATOMS: atom_id res chain seq x y z
N GLU A 1 -30.03 3.75 -23.35
CA GLU A 1 -30.74 4.10 -22.11
C GLU A 1 -31.38 5.49 -22.24
N PRO A 2 -32.62 5.73 -21.76
CA PRO A 2 -33.30 7.02 -21.91
C PRO A 2 -32.79 8.10 -20.95
N ARG A 3 -32.03 7.71 -19.91
CA ARG A 3 -31.63 8.61 -18.81
C ARG A 3 -30.61 9.67 -19.19
N THR A 4 -29.93 9.54 -20.34
CA THR A 4 -28.89 10.48 -20.77
C THR A 4 -29.27 11.34 -21.98
N GLN A 5 -30.47 11.13 -22.55
CA GLN A 5 -30.96 11.95 -23.64
C GLN A 5 -31.17 13.39 -23.16
N GLY A 6 -30.43 14.32 -23.76
CA GLY A 6 -30.47 15.75 -23.44
C GLY A 6 -29.24 16.28 -22.70
N TYR A 7 -28.35 15.43 -22.16
CA TYR A 7 -27.13 15.91 -21.53
C TYR A 7 -26.07 16.33 -22.55
N LYS A 8 -25.39 17.44 -22.24
CA LYS A 8 -24.36 18.01 -23.11
C LYS A 8 -23.12 17.12 -23.22
N TYR A 9 -22.68 16.51 -22.11
CA TYR A 9 -21.42 15.76 -22.02
C TYR A 9 -21.57 14.32 -21.49
N ILE A 10 -22.63 14.00 -20.74
CA ILE A 10 -22.81 12.69 -20.11
C ILE A 10 -23.05 11.62 -21.20
N GLY A 11 -22.29 10.52 -21.15
CA GLY A 11 -22.40 9.39 -22.08
C GLY A 11 -21.80 9.65 -23.46
N LYS A 12 -21.07 10.75 -23.66
CA LYS A 12 -20.38 11.07 -24.91
C LYS A 12 -18.87 10.89 -24.78
N PRO A 13 -18.16 10.43 -25.83
CA PRO A 13 -16.71 10.31 -25.82
C PRO A 13 -16.06 11.70 -25.99
N VAL A 14 -16.03 12.48 -24.92
CA VAL A 14 -15.43 13.83 -24.89
C VAL A 14 -13.93 13.71 -24.59
N ALA A 15 -13.11 14.57 -25.20
CA ALA A 15 -11.69 14.64 -24.92
C ALA A 15 -11.42 14.95 -23.43
N ARG A 16 -10.44 14.26 -22.85
CA ARG A 16 -10.03 14.48 -21.45
C ARG A 16 -9.28 15.80 -21.33
N VAL A 17 -9.64 16.58 -20.30
CA VAL A 17 -9.04 17.90 -20.05
C VAL A 17 -7.56 17.82 -19.63
N ASP A 18 -7.15 16.71 -19.00
CA ASP A 18 -5.79 16.47 -18.50
C ASP A 18 -4.89 15.76 -19.53
N LEU A 19 -5.35 15.57 -20.76
CA LEU A 19 -4.61 14.81 -21.78
C LEU A 19 -3.33 15.52 -22.21
N SER A 20 -3.39 16.83 -22.42
CA SER A 20 -2.24 17.64 -22.85
C SER A 20 -1.09 17.52 -21.84
N ASP A 21 -1.39 17.74 -20.56
CA ASP A 21 -0.43 17.71 -19.47
C ASP A 21 0.26 16.34 -19.35
N LYS A 22 -0.49 15.25 -19.53
CA LYS A 22 0.06 13.88 -19.53
C LYS A 22 0.94 13.57 -20.73
N VAL A 23 0.60 14.09 -21.92
CA VAL A 23 1.35 13.82 -23.15
C VAL A 23 2.64 14.64 -23.22
N PHE A 24 2.60 15.88 -22.74
CA PHE A 24 3.76 16.78 -22.76
C PHE A 24 4.63 16.73 -21.50
N GLY A 25 4.26 15.90 -20.51
CA GLY A 25 5.06 15.70 -19.30
C GLY A 25 5.02 16.89 -18.35
N ALA A 26 3.86 17.52 -18.17
CA ALA A 26 3.70 18.53 -17.15
C ALA A 26 3.84 17.91 -15.74
N PRO A 27 4.38 18.65 -14.75
CA PRO A 27 4.61 18.17 -13.40
C PRO A 27 3.30 18.07 -12.62
N ILE A 28 2.56 16.99 -12.83
CA ILE A 28 1.22 16.77 -12.27
C ILE A 28 1.18 15.62 -11.25
N TYR A 29 2.29 14.91 -11.06
CA TYR A 29 2.41 13.78 -10.14
C TYR A 29 3.03 14.21 -8.82
N GLY A 30 2.84 13.40 -7.77
CA GLY A 30 3.26 13.78 -6.42
C GLY A 30 4.76 13.98 -6.28
N LEU A 31 5.54 13.21 -7.02
CA LEU A 31 7.01 13.28 -7.05
C LEU A 31 7.56 14.46 -7.86
N ASP A 32 6.73 15.11 -8.68
CA ASP A 32 7.14 16.29 -9.47
C ASP A 32 7.07 17.60 -8.66
N ALA A 33 6.50 17.55 -7.46
CA ALA A 33 6.28 18.74 -6.65
C ALA A 33 7.59 19.31 -6.09
N GLU A 34 7.93 20.53 -6.51
CA GLU A 34 9.05 21.30 -5.97
C GLU A 34 8.54 22.54 -5.22
N VAL A 35 9.00 22.72 -3.99
CA VAL A 35 8.77 23.93 -3.20
C VAL A 35 10.09 24.45 -2.60
N PRO A 36 10.25 25.77 -2.41
CA PRO A 36 11.44 26.32 -1.80
C PRO A 36 11.69 25.70 -0.41
N ASN A 37 12.93 25.27 -0.17
CA ASN A 37 13.37 24.61 1.08
C ASN A 37 12.67 23.28 1.38
N ILE A 38 12.25 22.53 0.36
CA ILE A 38 11.73 21.16 0.55
C ILE A 38 12.80 20.27 1.19
N LEU A 39 12.36 19.43 2.13
CA LEU A 39 13.17 18.38 2.72
C LEU A 39 12.73 17.03 2.16
N HIS A 40 13.69 16.12 2.04
CA HIS A 40 13.48 14.79 1.50
C HIS A 40 13.50 13.77 2.63
N ALA A 41 12.53 12.85 2.63
CA ALA A 41 12.42 11.82 3.63
C ALA A 41 12.66 10.43 3.03
N ALA A 42 13.38 9.57 3.76
CA ALA A 42 13.58 8.18 3.41
C ALA A 42 13.19 7.30 4.60
N ILE A 43 12.31 6.32 4.37
CA ILE A 43 11.71 5.50 5.43
C ILE A 43 12.25 4.06 5.36
N ILE A 44 12.49 3.48 6.52
CA ILE A 44 12.80 2.08 6.78
C ILE A 44 11.57 1.45 7.42
N ARG A 45 11.04 0.42 6.77
CA ARG A 45 9.92 -0.38 7.26
C ARG A 45 10.38 -1.83 7.42
N PRO A 46 9.78 -2.60 8.33
CA PRO A 46 10.04 -4.03 8.40
C PRO A 46 9.62 -4.73 7.11
N SER A 47 10.31 -5.81 6.76
CA SER A 47 9.96 -6.68 5.63
C SER A 47 8.88 -7.71 6.01
N ALA A 48 8.73 -8.02 7.29
CA ALA A 48 7.81 -9.04 7.79
C ALA A 48 6.47 -8.43 8.24
N VAL A 49 5.38 -9.12 7.93
CA VAL A 49 4.01 -8.73 8.32
C VAL A 49 3.83 -8.91 9.82
N GLY A 50 3.34 -7.87 10.49
CA GLY A 50 3.11 -7.87 11.94
C GLY A 50 4.37 -7.64 12.78
N ALA A 51 5.52 -7.35 12.14
CA ALA A 51 6.73 -6.99 12.86
C ALA A 51 6.59 -5.64 13.57
N THR A 52 7.17 -5.54 14.76
CA THR A 52 7.12 -4.32 15.59
C THR A 52 8.53 -3.79 15.85
N PHE A 53 8.63 -2.48 16.12
CA PHE A 53 9.91 -1.86 16.42
C PHE A 53 10.50 -2.41 17.72
N LYS A 54 11.77 -2.84 17.66
CA LYS A 54 12.52 -3.28 18.83
C LYS A 54 13.59 -2.26 19.23
N SER A 55 14.47 -1.92 18.30
CA SER A 55 15.52 -0.93 18.52
C SER A 55 16.09 -0.41 17.20
N ALA A 56 16.74 0.76 17.22
CA ALA A 56 17.49 1.28 16.08
C ALA A 56 18.76 1.99 16.55
N ASP A 57 19.84 1.83 15.78
CA ASP A 57 21.04 2.65 15.89
C ASP A 57 20.98 3.77 14.83
N THR A 58 20.63 4.97 15.28
CA THR A 58 20.49 6.18 14.45
C THR A 58 21.70 7.11 14.55
N ALA A 59 22.62 6.86 15.49
CA ALA A 59 23.65 7.82 15.87
C ALA A 59 24.55 8.21 14.69
N LYS A 60 24.88 7.25 13.83
CA LYS A 60 25.67 7.51 12.63
C LYS A 60 24.92 8.37 11.62
N ALA A 61 23.62 8.13 11.44
CA ALA A 61 22.80 8.84 10.47
C ALA A 61 22.53 10.29 10.90
N GLU A 62 22.36 10.55 12.19
CA GLU A 62 22.13 11.90 12.73
C GLU A 62 23.31 12.86 12.47
N GLY A 63 24.53 12.34 12.39
CA GLY A 63 25.73 13.13 12.09
C GLY A 63 26.06 13.25 10.59
N MET A 64 25.25 12.68 9.70
CA MET A 64 25.55 12.70 8.26
C MET A 64 25.25 14.06 7.62
N PRO A 65 26.02 14.47 6.58
CA PRO A 65 25.78 15.71 5.87
C PRO A 65 24.34 15.81 5.37
N GLY A 66 23.74 16.99 5.55
CA GLY A 66 22.39 17.30 5.07
C GLY A 66 21.26 16.68 5.89
N VAL A 67 21.53 15.83 6.88
CA VAL A 67 20.49 15.28 7.76
C VAL A 67 19.96 16.37 8.68
N VAL A 68 18.64 16.54 8.66
CA VAL A 68 17.92 17.51 9.49
C VAL A 68 17.37 16.81 10.74
N LYS A 69 16.81 15.60 10.57
CA LYS A 69 16.19 14.86 11.66
C LYS A 69 16.08 13.37 11.35
N VAL A 70 16.24 12.54 12.37
CA VAL A 70 15.79 11.15 12.36
C VAL A 70 14.53 11.05 13.21
N VAL A 71 13.52 10.35 12.69
CA VAL A 71 12.22 10.12 13.33
C VAL A 71 12.05 8.63 13.54
N GLN A 72 11.70 8.25 14.76
CA GLN A 72 11.43 6.87 15.15
C GLN A 72 9.96 6.77 15.57
N MET A 73 9.25 5.80 15.00
CA MET A 73 7.89 5.40 15.37
C MET A 73 7.83 3.88 15.56
N ASP A 74 6.71 3.40 16.09
CA ASP A 74 6.53 1.98 16.44
C ASP A 74 6.58 1.03 15.23
N ASP A 75 6.29 1.55 14.04
CA ASP A 75 6.14 0.80 12.79
C ASP A 75 7.17 1.18 11.71
N TRP A 76 7.95 2.25 11.92
CA TRP A 76 8.97 2.69 10.98
C TRP A 76 10.02 3.63 11.59
N VAL A 77 11.19 3.68 10.93
CA VAL A 77 12.24 4.68 11.20
C VAL A 77 12.47 5.49 9.93
N GLY A 78 12.50 6.81 10.03
CA GLY A 78 12.64 7.71 8.88
C GLY A 78 13.74 8.73 9.07
N VAL A 79 14.42 9.07 7.99
CA VAL A 79 15.41 10.16 7.96
C VAL A 79 14.89 11.28 7.10
N VAL A 80 15.04 12.51 7.58
CA VAL A 80 14.75 13.75 6.86
C VAL A 80 16.07 14.46 6.57
N ALA A 81 16.33 14.79 5.31
CA ALA A 81 17.53 15.48 4.85
C ALA A 81 17.23 16.59 3.84
N GLN A 82 18.23 17.42 3.53
CA GLN A 82 18.10 18.52 2.57
C GLN A 82 17.95 18.03 1.13
N SER A 83 18.60 16.91 0.77
CA SER A 83 18.47 16.30 -0.55
C SER A 83 18.07 14.82 -0.49
N TYR A 84 17.47 14.32 -1.57
CA TYR A 84 17.09 12.91 -1.68
C TYR A 84 18.29 11.93 -1.56
N PRO A 85 19.45 12.16 -2.22
CA PRO A 85 20.62 11.28 -2.06
C PRO A 85 21.15 11.25 -0.62
N GLU A 86 21.13 12.37 0.09
CA GLU A 86 21.53 12.42 1.50
C GLU A 86 20.58 11.63 2.39
N ALA A 87 19.27 11.74 2.17
CA ALA A 87 18.27 10.95 2.89
C ALA A 87 18.49 9.44 2.66
N LEU A 88 18.77 9.03 1.41
CA LEU A 88 19.02 7.62 1.06
C LEU A 88 20.34 7.09 1.65
N ALA A 89 21.40 7.91 1.63
CA ALA A 89 22.68 7.57 2.24
C ALA A 89 22.53 7.40 3.76
N ALA A 90 21.82 8.32 4.41
CA ALA A 90 21.57 8.28 5.84
C ALA A 90 20.68 7.09 6.23
N LYS A 91 19.62 6.81 5.46
CA LYS A 91 18.81 5.58 5.60
C LYS A 91 19.67 4.32 5.60
N SER A 92 20.65 4.23 4.71
CA SER A 92 21.53 3.06 4.59
C SER A 92 22.51 2.92 5.75
N ALA A 93 22.73 3.98 6.53
CA ALA A 93 23.59 3.97 7.71
C ALA A 93 22.87 3.51 8.99
N ILE A 94 21.54 3.53 9.02
CA ILE A 94 20.74 3.11 10.17
C ILE A 94 20.63 1.58 10.18
N ARG A 95 20.83 0.98 11.36
CA ARG A 95 20.51 -0.42 11.60
C ARG A 95 19.29 -0.49 12.50
N VAL A 96 18.24 -1.16 12.04
CA VAL A 96 17.00 -1.33 12.79
C VAL A 96 16.80 -2.82 13.09
N GLU A 97 16.54 -3.14 14.34
CA GLU A 97 16.06 -4.44 14.76
C GLU A 97 14.53 -4.41 14.89
N TRP A 98 13.89 -5.41 14.30
CA TRP A 98 12.46 -5.63 14.37
C TRP A 98 12.19 -6.90 15.18
N ASP A 99 11.16 -6.87 16.01
CA ASP A 99 10.61 -8.08 16.59
C ASP A 99 9.61 -8.67 15.60
N VAL A 100 9.86 -9.89 15.15
CA VAL A 100 9.06 -10.58 14.12
C VAL A 100 8.31 -11.70 14.82
N PRO A 101 7.00 -11.54 15.10
CA PRO A 101 6.25 -12.53 15.87
C PRO A 101 6.06 -13.83 15.09
N GLN A 102 6.06 -13.76 13.76
CA GLN A 102 5.86 -14.90 12.88
C GLN A 102 6.56 -14.68 11.55
N GLU A 103 7.27 -15.71 11.08
CA GLU A 103 7.70 -15.78 9.69
C GLU A 103 6.59 -16.39 8.83
N TRP A 104 6.22 -15.69 7.76
CA TRP A 104 5.13 -16.12 6.89
C TRP A 104 5.65 -17.02 5.78
N THR A 105 5.10 -18.24 5.72
CA THR A 105 5.25 -19.14 4.58
C THR A 105 3.99 -19.08 3.71
N GLU A 106 4.10 -19.53 2.47
CA GLU A 106 2.95 -19.64 1.58
C GLU A 106 1.86 -20.56 2.17
N GLU A 107 2.26 -21.65 2.84
CA GLU A 107 1.36 -22.59 3.48
C GLU A 107 0.55 -21.94 4.61
N ASN A 108 1.22 -21.24 5.53
CA ASN A 108 0.56 -20.57 6.65
C ASN A 108 -0.34 -19.42 6.18
N LEU A 109 0.07 -18.67 5.14
CA LEU A 109 -0.78 -17.64 4.52
C LEU A 109 -2.05 -18.26 3.92
N ARG A 110 -1.93 -19.38 3.21
CA ARG A 110 -3.08 -20.10 2.62
C ARG A 110 -4.03 -20.63 3.67
N GLU A 111 -3.50 -21.02 4.84
CA GLU A 111 -4.30 -21.47 5.97
C GLU A 111 -5.12 -20.32 6.57
N VAL A 112 -4.49 -19.17 6.80
CA VAL A 112 -5.16 -17.98 7.36
C VAL A 112 -6.20 -17.40 6.40
N LEU A 113 -5.93 -17.46 5.09
CA LEU A 113 -6.86 -16.97 4.05
C LEU A 113 -7.98 -17.97 3.72
N GLN A 114 -8.05 -19.12 4.38
CA GLN A 114 -9.10 -20.10 4.12
C GLN A 114 -10.46 -19.57 4.62
N VAL A 115 -11.44 -19.55 3.70
CA VAL A 115 -12.82 -19.18 4.02
C VAL A 115 -13.41 -20.11 5.10
N GLY A 116 -14.15 -19.54 6.05
CA GLY A 116 -14.77 -20.27 7.16
C GLY A 116 -13.95 -20.34 8.47
N LYS A 117 -12.78 -19.70 8.53
CA LYS A 117 -11.97 -19.56 9.76
C LYS A 117 -12.09 -18.20 10.45
N GLY A 118 -12.86 -17.27 9.90
CA GLY A 118 -13.04 -15.90 10.41
C GLY A 118 -14.45 -15.63 10.92
N ASP A 119 -14.72 -14.38 11.25
CA ASP A 119 -16.05 -13.95 11.70
C ASP A 119 -17.09 -14.07 10.57
N ASP A 120 -18.28 -14.58 10.93
CA ASP A 120 -19.37 -14.72 9.99
C ASP A 120 -19.91 -13.34 9.58
N LEU A 121 -19.92 -13.09 8.27
CA LEU A 121 -20.56 -11.92 7.69
C LEU A 121 -21.94 -12.31 7.14
N LEU A 122 -22.99 -11.69 7.68
CA LEU A 122 -24.36 -11.92 7.21
C LEU A 122 -24.54 -11.41 5.76
N GLN A 123 -24.43 -12.31 4.79
CA GLN A 123 -24.56 -11.98 3.37
C GLN A 123 -26.02 -11.89 2.89
N GLN A 124 -26.94 -12.66 3.49
CA GLN A 124 -28.33 -12.74 3.05
C GLN A 124 -29.32 -12.62 4.22
N LYS A 125 -30.21 -11.61 4.15
CA LYS A 125 -31.22 -11.31 5.18
C LYS A 125 -32.62 -11.87 4.87
N LYS A 126 -32.88 -12.35 3.64
CA LYS A 126 -34.20 -12.86 3.21
C LYS A 126 -34.06 -14.20 2.49
N GLY A 127 -34.95 -15.14 2.81
CA GLY A 127 -34.90 -16.53 2.34
C GLY A 127 -34.48 -17.49 3.44
N SER A 128 -34.59 -18.79 3.17
CA SER A 128 -34.09 -19.88 4.04
C SER A 128 -32.75 -20.37 3.52
N ALA A 129 -31.85 -20.76 4.44
CA ALA A 129 -30.61 -21.43 4.08
C ALA A 129 -30.93 -22.77 3.39
N LEU A 130 -30.07 -23.16 2.43
CA LEU A 130 -30.08 -24.52 1.88
C LEU A 130 -29.55 -25.48 2.96
N SER A 131 -30.08 -26.70 3.01
CA SER A 131 -29.56 -27.75 3.88
C SER A 131 -28.25 -28.30 3.32
N ASP A 132 -27.31 -28.63 4.20
CA ASP A 132 -26.03 -29.25 3.80
C ASP A 132 -26.22 -30.62 3.11
N ASP A 133 -27.35 -31.30 3.35
CA ASP A 133 -27.70 -32.62 2.79
C ASP A 133 -28.54 -32.55 1.51
N ASP A 134 -28.67 -31.37 0.87
CA ASP A 134 -29.44 -31.24 -0.37
C ASP A 134 -28.69 -31.93 -1.53
N GLU A 135 -29.23 -33.06 -2.02
CA GLU A 135 -28.65 -33.84 -3.12
C GLU A 135 -28.55 -33.07 -4.44
N GLN A 136 -29.27 -31.94 -4.59
CA GLN A 136 -29.18 -31.06 -5.76
C GLN A 136 -28.11 -29.96 -5.59
N ALA A 137 -27.53 -29.82 -4.40
CA ALA A 137 -26.53 -28.80 -4.14
C ALA A 137 -25.19 -29.16 -4.78
N VAL A 138 -24.59 -28.19 -5.48
CA VAL A 138 -23.22 -28.28 -5.97
C VAL A 138 -22.34 -27.39 -5.13
N ARG A 139 -21.34 -27.98 -4.48
CA ARG A 139 -20.33 -27.26 -3.70
C ARG A 139 -19.05 -27.11 -4.51
N MET A 140 -18.57 -25.88 -4.63
CA MET A 140 -17.30 -25.55 -5.30
C MET A 140 -16.49 -24.63 -4.42
N GLU A 141 -15.17 -24.77 -4.48
CA GLU A 141 -14.22 -23.90 -3.79
C GLU A 141 -13.33 -23.20 -4.83
N PHE A 142 -13.19 -21.88 -4.70
CA PHE A 142 -12.37 -21.06 -5.58
C PHE A 142 -11.32 -20.31 -4.77
N ARG A 143 -10.13 -20.13 -5.35
CA ARG A 143 -9.03 -19.38 -4.74
C ARG A 143 -8.40 -18.46 -5.79
N SER A 144 -7.96 -17.29 -5.35
CA SER A 144 -7.20 -16.35 -6.17
C SER A 144 -5.90 -15.98 -5.46
N PRO A 145 -4.77 -15.88 -6.19
CA PRO A 145 -3.52 -15.45 -5.58
C PRO A 145 -3.60 -13.98 -5.16
N LEU A 146 -2.66 -13.55 -4.31
CA LEU A 146 -2.49 -12.14 -3.97
C LEU A 146 -2.07 -11.37 -5.23
N GLY A 147 -2.88 -10.39 -5.62
CA GLY A 147 -2.58 -9.50 -6.74
C GLY A 147 -1.82 -8.27 -6.26
N ALA A 148 -0.73 -7.93 -6.94
CA ALA A 148 -0.08 -6.63 -6.79
C ALA A 148 -0.76 -5.62 -7.73
N HIS A 149 -1.06 -4.42 -7.21
CA HIS A 149 -1.61 -3.34 -8.03
C HIS A 149 -0.64 -2.88 -9.13
N ALA A 150 0.67 -3.08 -8.95
CA ALA A 150 1.73 -2.82 -9.94
C ALA A 150 1.61 -1.45 -10.63
N GLN A 151 1.39 -0.42 -9.82
CA GLN A 151 1.28 0.97 -10.28
C GLN A 151 2.64 1.43 -10.82
N LEU A 152 2.63 2.27 -11.87
CA LEU A 152 3.86 2.85 -12.42
C LEU A 152 4.41 3.98 -11.53
N GLU A 153 3.53 4.71 -10.84
CA GLU A 153 3.89 5.69 -9.82
C GLU A 153 3.92 4.98 -8.45
N PRO A 154 5.05 5.03 -7.72
CA PRO A 154 5.23 4.37 -6.43
C PRO A 154 4.74 5.19 -5.23
#